data_AF-A0A9P9WNE9-F1
#
_entry.id   AF-A0A9P9WNE9-F1
#
_cell.length_a   1.000
_cell.length_b   1.000
_cell.length_c   1.000
_cell.angle_alpha   90.00
_cell.angle_beta   90.00
_cell.angle_gamma   90.00
#
_symmetry.space_group_name_H-M   'P 1'
#
loop_
_entity.id
_entity.type
_entity.pdbx_description
1 polymer ?
#
loop_
_entity_poly.entity_id
_entity_poly.type
_entity_poly.pdbx_seq_one_letter_code
_entity_poly.pdbx_strand_id
1 'polypeptide(L)'
;MQFATFFIATLATVAAAAPLDSAPVEERAGVKATLQIETEPDTFIGNFEVPVPGQNNFNRKAVSIRIGTVSGSVAARVQCQGFDNKGNKAGQAFSGDQVAELRKGTVLGKVSCKKI
;
A
#
# COMPACT_ATOMS: atom_id res chain seq x y z
N MET A 1 -59.58 -47.57 26.88
CA MET A 1 -58.20 -47.52 27.38
C MET A 1 -57.53 -46.27 26.82
N GLN A 2 -57.04 -45.40 27.72
CA GLN A 2 -56.13 -44.28 27.42
C GLN A 2 -54.89 -44.77 26.66
N PHE A 3 -54.26 -43.93 25.83
CA PHE A 3 -53.03 -43.21 26.18
C PHE A 3 -52.64 -42.19 25.08
N ALA A 4 -52.02 -41.10 25.54
CA ALA A 4 -51.77 -39.84 24.88
C ALA A 4 -50.65 -39.87 23.82
N THR A 5 -50.67 -38.93 22.86
CA THR A 5 -49.43 -38.37 22.28
C THR A 5 -49.67 -36.99 21.67
N PHE A 6 -49.42 -35.93 22.46
CA PHE A 6 -48.40 -34.88 22.29
C PHE A 6 -48.54 -33.93 21.10
N PHE A 7 -48.89 -32.68 21.44
CA PHE A 7 -48.53 -31.46 20.68
C PHE A 7 -47.01 -31.29 20.70
N ILE A 8 -46.40 -31.07 19.53
CA ILE A 8 -45.14 -30.31 19.44
C ILE A 8 -45.27 -29.35 18.26
N ALA A 9 -45.48 -28.08 18.60
CA ALA A 9 -45.18 -26.96 17.74
C ALA A 9 -43.65 -26.80 17.72
N THR A 10 -43.05 -26.88 16.54
CA THR A 10 -41.69 -26.38 16.33
C THR A 10 -41.74 -25.38 15.19
N LEU A 11 -41.71 -24.11 15.60
CA LEU A 11 -41.43 -22.97 14.74
C LEU A 11 -40.14 -23.27 13.96
N ALA A 12 -40.23 -23.24 12.64
CA ALA A 12 -39.06 -23.19 11.78
C ALA A 12 -38.32 -21.88 12.09
N THR A 13 -37.21 -22.00 12.82
CA THR A 13 -36.22 -20.94 12.99
C THR A 13 -35.78 -20.45 11.62
N VAL A 14 -36.04 -19.18 11.34
CA VAL A 14 -35.43 -18.44 10.23
C VAL A 14 -33.91 -18.55 10.43
N ALA A 15 -33.24 -19.30 9.57
CA ALA A 15 -31.79 -19.26 9.48
C ALA A 15 -31.42 -17.86 8.99
N ALA A 16 -31.15 -16.96 9.94
CA ALA A 16 -30.41 -15.74 9.66
C ALA A 16 -29.03 -16.17 9.17
N ALA A 17 -28.81 -16.12 7.86
CA ALA A 17 -27.48 -16.14 7.30
C ALA A 17 -26.76 -14.89 7.82
N ALA A 18 -25.99 -15.05 8.89
CA ALA A 18 -25.04 -14.03 9.32
C ALA A 18 -24.03 -13.85 8.19
N PRO A 19 -23.95 -12.66 7.56
CA PRO A 19 -22.80 -12.34 6.74
C PRO A 19 -21.66 -11.96 7.69
N LEU A 20 -20.43 -12.06 7.18
CA LEU A 20 -19.18 -11.65 7.81
C LEU A 20 -18.59 -12.61 8.85
N ASP A 21 -17.77 -13.51 8.36
CA ASP A 21 -16.44 -13.65 8.95
C ASP A 21 -15.42 -13.67 7.81
N SER A 22 -15.26 -12.51 7.16
CA SER A 22 -14.00 -12.20 6.52
C SER A 22 -13.02 -12.06 7.68
N ALA A 23 -12.36 -13.17 8.05
CA ALA A 23 -11.22 -13.15 8.92
C ALA A 23 -10.36 -11.94 8.54
N PRO A 24 -9.91 -11.10 9.50
CA PRO A 24 -8.97 -10.05 9.17
C PRO A 24 -7.82 -10.73 8.46
N VAL A 25 -7.66 -10.43 7.17
CA VAL A 25 -6.50 -10.89 6.41
C VAL A 25 -5.34 -10.34 7.19
N GLU A 26 -4.69 -11.21 7.95
CA GLU A 26 -3.46 -10.93 8.65
C GLU A 26 -2.54 -10.37 7.57
N GLU A 27 -2.33 -9.06 7.60
CA GLU A 27 -1.39 -8.32 6.77
C GLU A 27 -0.04 -8.94 7.12
N ARG A 28 0.33 -10.04 6.45
CA ARG A 28 1.65 -10.66 6.54
C ARG A 28 2.63 -9.51 6.44
N ALA A 29 3.29 -9.16 7.54
CA ALA A 29 4.02 -7.91 7.69
C ALA A 29 4.93 -7.69 6.48
N GLY A 30 4.41 -6.91 5.52
CA GLY A 30 5.03 -6.73 4.22
C GLY A 30 6.24 -5.83 4.38
N VAL A 31 7.23 -5.98 3.50
CA VAL A 31 8.32 -5.00 3.43
C VAL A 31 7.69 -3.66 3.02
N LYS A 32 7.94 -2.59 3.79
CA LYS A 32 7.51 -1.23 3.48
C LYS A 32 8.74 -0.36 3.26
N ALA A 33 8.70 0.51 2.26
CA ALA A 33 9.73 1.50 2.01
C ALA A 33 9.17 2.89 2.30
N THR A 34 9.84 3.66 3.16
CA THR A 34 9.55 5.08 3.36
C THR A 34 10.28 5.87 2.30
N LEU A 35 9.53 6.56 1.44
CA LEU A 35 10.06 7.47 0.44
C LEU A 35 10.15 8.87 1.01
N GLN A 36 11.30 9.51 0.84
CA GLN A 36 11.50 10.92 1.08
C GLN A 36 11.40 11.66 -0.23
N ILE A 37 10.46 12.60 -0.32
CA ILE A 37 10.19 13.38 -1.53
C ILE A 37 10.32 14.85 -1.19
N GLU A 38 11.18 15.54 -1.93
CA GLU A 38 11.37 16.98 -1.83
C GLU A 38 10.49 17.68 -2.87
N THR A 39 9.64 18.61 -2.43
CA THR A 39 8.65 19.27 -3.29
C THR A 39 8.89 20.77 -3.44
N GLU A 40 8.66 21.30 -4.64
CA GLU A 40 8.69 22.74 -4.99
C GLU A 40 7.33 23.42 -4.72
N PRO A 41 7.31 24.76 -4.49
CA PRO A 41 8.44 25.70 -4.48
C PRO A 41 9.12 25.87 -3.10
N ASP A 42 8.47 25.44 -2.02
CA ASP A 42 8.89 25.77 -0.64
C ASP A 42 9.78 24.69 0.00
N THR A 43 10.38 23.81 -0.81
CA THR A 43 11.29 22.72 -0.39
C THR A 43 10.78 21.95 0.84
N PHE A 44 9.56 21.41 0.75
CA PHE A 44 9.02 20.54 1.78
C PHE A 44 9.49 19.09 1.57
N ILE A 45 9.97 18.42 2.63
CA ILE A 45 10.32 17.00 2.61
C ILE A 45 9.16 16.20 3.21
N GLY A 46 8.47 15.42 2.37
CA GLY A 46 7.44 14.48 2.80
C GLY A 46 7.96 13.05 2.90
N ASN A 47 7.59 12.33 3.96
CA ASN A 47 7.82 10.89 4.10
C ASN A 47 6.54 10.13 3.70
N PHE A 48 6.66 9.15 2.80
CA PHE A 48 5.53 8.36 2.31
C PHE A 48 5.84 6.87 2.37
N GLU A 49 5.01 6.11 3.07
CA GLU A 49 5.15 4.66 3.11
C GLU A 49 4.59 4.02 1.85
N VAL A 50 5.39 3.16 1.22
CA VAL A 50 5.01 2.39 0.03
C VAL A 50 5.20 0.91 0.32
N PRO A 51 4.16 0.06 0.14
CA PRO A 51 4.31 -1.38 0.26
C PRO A 51 5.25 -1.92 -0.82
N VAL A 52 6.02 -2.95 -0.50
CA VAL A 52 6.96 -3.61 -1.43
C VAL A 52 6.61 -5.10 -1.55
N PRO A 53 6.34 -5.60 -2.78
CA PRO A 53 6.19 -4.86 -4.03
C PRO A 53 4.90 -4.03 -4.03
N GLY A 54 4.93 -2.87 -4.69
CA GLY A 54 3.76 -2.00 -4.73
C GLY A 54 3.95 -0.71 -5.50
N GLN A 55 2.86 0.03 -5.62
CA GLN A 55 2.81 1.32 -6.28
C GLN A 55 1.98 2.29 -5.45
N ASN A 56 2.48 3.51 -5.29
CA ASN A 56 1.72 4.61 -4.70
C ASN A 56 1.57 5.74 -5.71
N ASN A 57 0.38 6.32 -5.74
CA ASN A 57 0.11 7.49 -6.54
C ASN A 57 0.53 8.75 -5.79
N PHE A 58 1.12 9.66 -6.54
CA PHE A 58 1.52 10.99 -6.11
C PHE A 58 0.85 11.99 -7.05
N ASN A 59 0.75 13.24 -6.63
CA ASN A 59 0.34 14.33 -7.51
C ASN A 59 0.93 15.63 -7.00
N ARG A 60 2.27 15.68 -6.94
CA ARG A 60 3.01 16.83 -6.41
C ARG A 60 4.18 17.16 -7.33
N LYS A 61 4.50 18.45 -7.43
CA LYS A 61 5.74 18.91 -8.06
C LYS A 61 6.89 18.52 -7.15
N ALA A 62 7.76 17.64 -7.62
CA ALA A 62 8.86 17.10 -6.85
C ALA A 62 10.17 17.34 -7.57
N VAL A 63 11.21 17.63 -6.79
CA VAL A 63 12.58 17.87 -7.26
C VAL A 63 13.37 16.57 -7.16
N SER A 64 13.29 15.91 -6.02
CA SER A 64 14.08 14.72 -5.72
C SER A 64 13.24 13.69 -4.98
N ILE A 65 13.65 12.43 -5.11
CA ILE A 65 13.06 11.31 -4.37
C ILE A 65 14.14 10.30 -3.97
N ARG A 66 14.05 9.77 -2.75
CA ARG A 66 14.92 8.70 -2.25
C ARG A 66 14.18 7.74 -1.34
N ILE A 67 14.78 6.59 -1.04
CA ILE A 67 14.30 5.71 0.03
C ILE A 67 14.96 6.18 1.33
N GLY A 68 14.17 6.63 2.29
CA GLY A 68 14.64 7.01 3.62
C GLY A 68 14.90 5.79 4.50
N THR A 69 13.91 4.90 4.62
CA THR A 69 14.00 3.68 5.43
C THR A 69 13.27 2.53 4.76
N VAL A 70 13.68 1.29 5.06
CA VAL A 70 12.96 0.08 4.68
C VAL A 70 12.70 -0.71 5.97
N SER A 71 11.44 -1.05 6.22
CA SER A 71 10.99 -1.81 7.39
C SER A 71 10.34 -3.12 6.97
N GLY A 72 10.53 -4.18 7.76
CA GLY A 72 9.93 -5.51 7.53
C GLY A 72 10.89 -6.64 7.92
N SER A 73 10.38 -7.88 7.91
CA SER A 73 11.05 -9.05 8.49
C SER A 73 12.31 -9.55 7.76
N VAL A 74 12.79 -8.84 6.74
CA VAL A 74 13.99 -9.23 5.98
C VAL A 74 14.73 -7.98 5.52
N ALA A 75 16.07 -8.00 5.56
CA ALA A 75 16.94 -7.03 4.88
C ALA A 75 16.76 -7.14 3.34
N ALA A 76 15.59 -6.74 2.85
CA ALA A 76 15.26 -6.76 1.44
C ALA A 76 15.87 -5.53 0.77
N ARG A 77 16.65 -5.75 -0.28
CA ARG A 77 17.06 -4.66 -1.17
C ARG A 77 15.82 -4.21 -1.95
N VAL A 78 15.55 -2.92 -1.94
CA VAL A 78 14.39 -2.31 -2.60
C VAL A 78 14.89 -1.37 -3.69
N GLN A 79 14.31 -1.48 -4.87
CA GLN A 79 14.48 -0.52 -5.96
C GLN A 79 13.14 0.16 -6.26
N CYS A 80 13.16 1.47 -6.37
CA CYS A 80 12.02 2.29 -6.70
C CYS A 80 12.24 3.09 -8.00
N GLN A 81 11.16 3.43 -8.69
CA GLN A 81 11.16 4.25 -9.90
C GLN A 81 9.99 5.23 -9.85
N GLY A 82 10.28 6.52 -10.01
CA GLY A 82 9.28 7.57 -10.15
C GLY A 82 8.79 7.73 -11.60
N PHE A 83 7.49 8.02 -11.75
CA PHE A 83 6.82 8.27 -13.01
C PHE A 83 6.01 9.56 -12.95
N ASP A 84 5.95 10.30 -14.05
CA ASP A 84 5.10 11.48 -14.19
C ASP A 84 3.61 11.09 -14.35
N ASN A 85 2.71 12.08 -14.36
CA ASN A 85 1.27 11.87 -14.58
C ASN A 85 0.93 11.27 -15.96
N LYS A 86 1.88 11.25 -16.90
CA LYS A 86 1.73 10.65 -18.24
C LYS A 86 2.27 9.21 -18.30
N GLY A 87 2.82 8.70 -17.20
CA GLY A 87 3.41 7.37 -17.11
C GLY A 87 4.86 7.29 -17.63
N ASN A 88 5.51 8.42 -17.95
CA ASN A 88 6.91 8.43 -18.32
C ASN A 88 7.79 8.41 -17.08
N LYS A 89 9.02 7.88 -17.20
CA LYS A 89 10.00 7.94 -16.11
C LYS A 89 10.33 9.39 -15.77
N ALA A 90 10.12 9.77 -14.51
CA ALA A 90 10.38 11.11 -14.01
C ALA A 90 11.87 11.35 -13.69
N GLY A 91 12.63 10.29 -13.49
CA GLY A 91 14.06 10.27 -13.16
C GLY A 91 14.65 8.87 -13.30
N GLN A 92 15.87 8.65 -12.80
CA GLN A 92 16.47 7.32 -12.76
C GLN A 92 15.81 6.44 -11.68
N ALA A 93 15.95 5.13 -11.79
CA ALA A 93 15.61 4.22 -10.70
C ALA A 93 16.64 4.38 -9.56
N PHE A 94 16.20 4.16 -8.32
CA PHE A 94 17.02 4.38 -7.14
C PHE A 94 16.82 3.25 -6.13
N SER A 95 17.84 2.98 -5.32
CA SER A 95 17.83 1.95 -4.27
C SER A 95 18.72 2.38 -3.10
N GLY A 96 18.40 1.92 -1.89
CA GLY A 96 19.12 2.34 -0.69
C GLY A 96 19.02 3.85 -0.47
N ASP A 97 20.12 4.47 -0.07
CA ASP A 97 20.24 5.91 0.22
C ASP A 97 20.39 6.80 -1.03
N GLN A 98 20.35 6.22 -2.23
CA GLN A 98 20.47 6.95 -3.50
C GLN A 98 19.31 7.92 -3.71
N VAL A 99 19.66 9.13 -4.16
CA VAL A 99 18.71 10.17 -4.56
C VAL A 99 18.50 10.10 -6.06
N ALA A 100 17.25 10.04 -6.49
CA ALA A 100 16.84 10.25 -7.87
C ALA A 100 16.37 11.68 -8.06
N GLU A 101 17.16 12.46 -8.80
CA GLU A 101 16.77 13.76 -9.32
C GLU A 101 15.66 13.59 -10.37
N LEU A 102 14.61 14.40 -10.22
CA LEU A 102 13.51 14.48 -11.18
C LEU A 102 13.74 15.63 -12.14
N ARG A 103 13.17 15.55 -13.34
CA ARG A 103 13.25 16.65 -14.30
C ARG A 103 12.56 17.89 -13.71
N LYS A 104 13.17 19.06 -13.85
CA LYS A 104 12.61 20.32 -13.33
C LYS A 104 11.16 20.53 -13.77
N GLY A 105 10.30 20.91 -12.82
CA GLY A 105 8.86 21.12 -13.07
C GLY A 105 8.03 19.84 -13.25
N THR A 106 8.62 18.66 -13.01
CA THR A 106 7.87 17.39 -13.10
C THR A 106 6.86 17.28 -11.98
N VAL A 107 5.64 16.92 -12.35
CA VAL A 107 4.64 16.43 -11.41
C VAL A 107 4.83 14.92 -11.29
N LEU A 108 5.29 14.47 -10.12
CA LEU A 108 5.42 13.06 -9.80
C LEU A 108 4.01 12.48 -9.64
N GLY A 109 3.67 11.54 -10.53
CA GLY A 109 2.36 10.89 -10.58
C GLY A 109 2.32 9.55 -9.89
N LYS A 110 3.40 8.78 -9.94
CA LYS A 110 3.45 7.45 -9.33
C LYS A 110 4.87 7.05 -8.96
N VAL A 111 5.02 6.27 -7.90
CA VAL A 111 6.27 5.55 -7.62
C VAL A 111 5.96 4.07 -7.54
N SER A 112 6.76 3.26 -8.22
CA SER A 112 6.71 1.80 -8.13
C SER A 112 7.95 1.31 -7.43
N CYS A 113 7.77 0.45 -6.42
CA CYS A 113 8.86 -0.17 -5.68
C CYS A 113 8.77 -1.69 -5.79
N LYS A 114 9.93 -2.35 -5.90
CA LYS A 114 10.06 -3.80 -5.98
C LYS A 114 11.26 -4.28 -5.17
N LYS A 115 11.21 -5.53 -4.72
CA LYS A 115 12.36 -6.23 -4.16
C LYS A 115 13.33 -6.60 -5.28
N ILE A 116 14.63 -6.45 -5.03
CA ILE A 116 15.73 -6.84 -5.94
C ILE A 116 16.74 -7.76 -5.25
#